data_AF-A0A8T2CJ04-F1
#
_entry.id   AF-A0A8T2CJ04-F1
#
_cell.length_a   1.000
_cell.length_b   1.000
_cell.length_c   1.000
_cell.angle_alpha   90.00
_cell.angle_beta   90.00
_cell.angle_gamma   90.00
#
_symmetry.space_group_name_H-M   'P 1'
#
loop_
_entity.id
_entity.type
_entity.pdbx_description
1 polymer ?
#
loop_
_entity_poly.entity_id
_entity_poly.type
_entity_poly.pdbx_seq_one_letter_code
_entity_poly.pdbx_strand_id
1 'polypeptide(L)'
;MKSIFHLAFVKATDYKLVWLYNCDKYIADASSPNVGVTKCEIFDFRKNAWRYLACTPSHRIFYYQKPASANGSVYWFTEPYNERIEVVAFDIHTETFRLLPKINPAIAGSDPHHIDMCTLDNSLSMSKREKDTMIQDIWRLKPSEDTWEKIFSIPVLLLGLRSVINLIGARRIGLSQPHPSRFVRIRRSFSHIAIPEVW
;
A
#
# COMPACT_ATOMS: atom_id res chain seq x y z
N MET A 1 8.67 17.75 -7.42
CA MET A 1 7.63 17.03 -6.66
C MET A 1 7.65 15.58 -7.16
N LYS A 2 7.93 14.57 -6.32
CA LYS A 2 7.90 13.16 -6.76
C LYS A 2 6.43 12.77 -6.93
N SER A 3 6.00 12.46 -8.14
CA SER A 3 4.67 11.88 -8.38
C SER A 3 4.61 10.51 -7.71
N ILE A 4 3.84 10.40 -6.63
CA ILE A 4 3.53 9.12 -6.00
C ILE A 4 2.22 8.67 -6.62
N PHE A 5 2.30 7.67 -7.50
CA PHE A 5 1.12 7.11 -8.14
C PHE A 5 0.34 6.24 -7.13
N HIS A 6 -0.94 6.56 -6.91
CA HIS A 6 -1.89 5.79 -6.07
C HIS A 6 -2.41 4.51 -6.73
N LEU A 7 -1.55 3.93 -7.55
CA LEU A 7 -1.84 2.88 -8.49
C LEU A 7 -1.31 1.56 -7.92
N ALA A 8 -2.14 0.53 -7.89
CA ALA A 8 -1.75 -0.80 -7.42
C ALA A 8 -2.03 -1.86 -8.48
N PHE A 9 -1.09 -2.79 -8.63
CA PHE A 9 -1.40 -4.08 -9.24
C PHE A 9 -2.10 -4.95 -8.22
N VAL A 10 -3.21 -5.57 -8.61
CA VAL A 10 -3.93 -6.55 -7.79
C VAL A 10 -4.16 -7.81 -8.58
N LYS A 11 -4.02 -8.96 -7.92
CA LYS A 11 -4.23 -10.26 -8.52
C LYS A 11 -5.69 -10.68 -8.31
N ALA A 12 -6.47 -10.75 -9.38
CA ALA A 12 -7.78 -11.41 -9.44
C ALA A 12 -7.61 -12.80 -10.11
N THR A 13 -8.52 -13.18 -11.01
CA THR A 13 -8.25 -14.25 -11.99
C THR A 13 -7.04 -13.92 -12.85
N ASP A 14 -6.90 -12.63 -13.22
CA ASP A 14 -5.71 -12.04 -13.83
C ASP A 14 -5.29 -10.80 -13.04
N TYR A 15 -4.13 -10.24 -13.37
CA TYR A 15 -3.76 -8.94 -12.84
C TYR A 15 -4.69 -7.83 -13.35
N LYS A 16 -4.99 -6.89 -12.48
CA LYS A 16 -5.68 -5.63 -12.78
C LYS A 16 -4.87 -4.48 -12.22
N LEU A 17 -5.06 -3.30 -12.78
CA LEU A 17 -4.53 -2.06 -12.23
C LEU A 17 -5.67 -1.32 -11.56
N VAL A 18 -5.50 -0.93 -10.29
CA VAL A 18 -6.49 -0.16 -9.54
C VAL A 18 -5.93 1.19 -9.23
N TRP A 19 -6.70 2.23 -9.52
CA TRP A 19 -6.36 3.60 -9.22
C TRP A 19 -7.47 4.26 -8.41
N LEU A 20 -7.20 4.49 -7.13
CA LEU A 20 -8.04 5.29 -6.25
C LEU A 20 -7.38 6.67 -6.10
N TYR A 21 -8.15 7.74 -6.22
CA TYR A 21 -7.64 9.10 -6.08
C TYR A 21 -8.69 10.04 -5.49
N ASN A 22 -8.21 11.09 -4.80
CA ASN A 22 -9.05 12.13 -4.22
C ASN A 22 -9.61 13.03 -5.31
N CYS A 23 -10.86 13.46 -5.15
CA CYS A 23 -11.40 14.55 -5.96
C CYS A 23 -11.02 15.91 -5.35
N ASP A 24 -10.78 16.90 -6.20
CA ASP A 24 -10.47 18.28 -5.79
C ASP A 24 -11.71 19.06 -5.32
N LYS A 25 -12.91 18.61 -5.70
CA LYS A 25 -14.18 19.24 -5.31
C LYS A 25 -14.75 18.56 -4.08
N TYR A 26 -14.83 19.29 -2.97
CA TYR A 26 -15.63 18.89 -1.82
C TYR A 26 -17.11 19.12 -2.18
N ILE A 27 -17.79 18.08 -2.67
CA ILE A 27 -19.25 18.12 -2.83
C ILE A 27 -19.85 17.64 -1.51
N ALA A 28 -19.88 18.52 -0.51
CA ALA A 28 -20.76 18.31 0.62
C ALA A 28 -22.17 18.73 0.20
N ASP A 29 -22.96 17.78 -0.29
CA ASP A 29 -24.40 17.93 -0.11
C ASP A 29 -24.70 17.67 1.39
N ALA A 30 -25.59 18.47 1.98
CA ALA A 30 -25.96 18.27 3.38
C ALA A 30 -26.71 16.94 3.60
N SER A 31 -27.17 16.31 2.52
CA SER A 31 -27.89 15.02 2.49
C SER A 31 -26.98 13.79 2.36
N SER A 32 -25.74 13.92 1.91
CA SER A 32 -24.79 12.80 1.66
C SER A 32 -23.33 13.32 1.62
N PRO A 33 -22.80 13.86 2.73
CA PRO A 33 -21.56 14.66 2.80
C PRO A 33 -20.28 13.95 2.31
N ASN A 34 -20.38 12.69 1.90
CA ASN A 34 -19.28 11.86 1.48
C ASN A 34 -19.34 11.38 0.01
N VAL A 35 -20.34 11.79 -0.77
CA VAL A 35 -20.43 11.42 -2.19
C VAL A 35 -19.39 12.19 -3.01
N GLY A 36 -18.57 11.46 -3.77
CA GLY A 36 -17.59 12.06 -4.67
C GLY A 36 -16.27 12.48 -4.02
N VAL A 37 -15.99 12.05 -2.79
CA VAL A 37 -14.71 12.32 -2.09
C VAL A 37 -13.53 11.67 -2.82
N THR A 38 -13.71 10.45 -3.30
CA THR A 38 -12.73 9.71 -4.10
C THR A 38 -13.36 9.13 -5.37
N LYS A 39 -12.52 8.89 -6.37
CA LYS A 39 -12.86 8.14 -7.58
C LYS A 39 -11.96 6.93 -7.69
N CYS A 40 -12.49 5.86 -8.25
CA CYS A 40 -11.74 4.64 -8.48
C CYS A 40 -11.92 4.16 -9.91
N GLU A 41 -10.79 3.82 -10.54
CA GLU A 41 -10.72 3.29 -11.89
C GLU A 41 -9.97 1.96 -11.88
N ILE A 42 -10.41 1.04 -12.74
CA ILE A 42 -9.80 -0.28 -12.90
C ILE A 42 -9.42 -0.46 -14.36
N PHE A 43 -8.15 -0.76 -14.59
CA PHE A 43 -7.67 -1.21 -15.89
C PHE A 43 -7.74 -2.72 -15.98
N ASP A 44 -8.43 -3.20 -17.01
CA ASP A 44 -8.46 -4.59 -17.37
C ASP A 44 -7.50 -4.86 -18.54
N PHE A 45 -6.39 -5.55 -18.27
CA PHE A 45 -5.40 -5.87 -19.30
C PHE A 45 -5.95 -6.74 -20.44
N ARG A 46 -6.95 -7.60 -20.19
CA ARG A 46 -7.55 -8.42 -21.24
C ARG A 46 -8.45 -7.61 -22.16
N LYS A 47 -9.19 -6.65 -21.59
CA LYS A 47 -10.07 -5.75 -22.35
C LYS A 47 -9.32 -4.53 -22.90
N ASN A 48 -8.08 -4.32 -22.44
CA ASN A 48 -7.25 -3.16 -22.72
C ASN A 48 -8.01 -1.84 -22.50
N ALA A 49 -8.75 -1.75 -21.39
CA ALA A 49 -9.66 -0.63 -21.14
C ALA A 49 -9.74 -0.29 -19.66
N TRP A 50 -9.92 1.00 -19.38
CA TRP A 50 -10.29 1.54 -18.08
C TRP A 50 -11.80 1.51 -17.90
N ARG A 51 -12.24 1.29 -16.67
CA ARG A 51 -13.63 1.49 -16.25
C ARG A 51 -13.70 2.13 -14.88
N TYR A 52 -14.75 2.92 -14.66
CA TYR A 52 -15.03 3.55 -13.37
C TYR A 52 -15.80 2.61 -12.45
N LEU A 53 -15.54 2.71 -11.15
CA LEU A 53 -16.43 2.17 -10.13
C LEU A 53 -17.47 3.22 -9.73
N ALA A 54 -18.72 2.78 -9.62
CA ALA A 54 -19.82 3.65 -9.21
C ALA A 54 -19.80 3.97 -7.71
N CYS A 55 -19.39 3.00 -6.88
CA CYS A 55 -19.31 3.15 -5.44
C CYS A 55 -17.85 3.27 -5.01
N THR A 56 -17.51 4.37 -4.35
CA THR A 56 -16.17 4.66 -3.82
C THR A 56 -16.25 5.00 -2.34
N PRO A 57 -15.14 4.87 -1.59
CA PRO A 57 -15.14 5.17 -0.17
C PRO A 57 -15.40 6.66 0.08
N SER A 58 -16.13 6.92 1.17
CA SER A 58 -16.41 8.25 1.73
C SER A 58 -15.20 8.97 2.34
N HIS A 59 -13.99 8.41 2.19
CA HIS A 59 -12.79 8.84 2.89
C HIS A 59 -11.74 9.28 1.88
N ARG A 60 -11.06 10.39 2.16
CA ARG A 60 -9.90 10.82 1.39
C ARG A 60 -8.73 9.89 1.67
N ILE A 61 -7.95 9.59 0.65
CA ILE A 61 -6.72 8.80 0.79
C ILE A 61 -5.50 9.69 1.02
N PHE A 62 -4.56 9.20 1.80
CA PHE A 62 -3.33 9.91 2.08
C PHE A 62 -2.40 9.90 0.86
N TYR A 63 -2.20 11.08 0.26
CA TYR A 63 -1.60 11.20 -1.07
C TYR A 63 -0.06 11.03 -1.10
N TYR A 64 0.59 10.93 0.05
CA TYR A 64 2.04 10.71 0.11
C TYR A 64 2.45 9.24 0.14
N GLN A 65 1.50 8.30 0.06
CA GLN A 65 1.81 6.88 0.11
C GLN A 65 1.31 6.07 -1.06
N LYS A 66 2.10 5.03 -1.34
CA LYS A 66 1.76 4.00 -2.31
C LYS A 66 0.81 3.00 -1.65
N PRO A 67 -0.23 2.55 -2.37
CA PRO A 67 -1.04 1.45 -1.89
C PRO A 67 -0.26 0.14 -1.78
N ALA A 68 -0.72 -0.73 -0.90
CA ALA A 68 -0.28 -2.12 -0.86
C ALA A 68 -1.35 -3.03 -1.48
N SER A 69 -0.93 -4.21 -1.93
CA SER A 69 -1.81 -5.20 -2.56
C SER A 69 -1.52 -6.58 -1.99
N ALA A 70 -2.54 -7.22 -1.44
CA ALA A 70 -2.42 -8.50 -0.76
C ALA A 70 -3.73 -9.27 -0.84
N ASN A 71 -3.66 -10.57 -1.16
CA ASN A 71 -4.81 -11.47 -1.16
C ASN A 71 -6.03 -10.96 -1.96
N GLY A 72 -5.80 -10.47 -3.18
CA GLY A 72 -6.87 -9.95 -4.04
C GLY A 72 -7.45 -8.59 -3.59
N SER A 73 -6.85 -7.95 -2.59
CA SER A 73 -7.28 -6.63 -2.13
C SER A 73 -6.18 -5.58 -2.28
N VAL A 74 -6.60 -4.33 -2.44
CA VAL A 74 -5.74 -3.14 -2.44
C VAL A 74 -6.05 -2.28 -1.23
N TYR A 75 -5.02 -1.70 -0.63
CA TYR A 75 -5.11 -0.99 0.63
C TYR A 75 -4.47 0.39 0.54
N TRP A 76 -5.16 1.40 1.08
CA TRP A 76 -4.68 2.78 1.17
C TRP A 76 -4.90 3.30 2.60
N PHE A 77 -3.99 4.15 3.06
CA PHE A 77 -4.27 4.97 4.23
C PHE A 77 -5.25 6.09 3.88
N THR A 78 -6.11 6.44 4.83
CA THR A 78 -6.88 7.68 4.76
C THR A 78 -6.04 8.88 5.16
N GLU A 79 -6.45 10.07 4.73
CA GLU A 79 -5.97 11.29 5.39
C GLU A 79 -6.34 11.25 6.88
N PRO A 80 -5.47 11.71 7.79
CA PRO A 80 -5.76 11.72 9.22
C PRO A 80 -7.00 12.57 9.54
N TYR A 81 -7.91 12.05 10.34
CA TYR A 81 -9.03 12.79 10.92
C TYR A 81 -9.04 12.60 12.43
N ASN A 82 -9.11 13.69 13.21
CA ASN A 82 -8.94 13.67 14.66
C ASN A 82 -7.69 12.86 15.11
N GLU A 83 -6.56 13.11 14.43
CA GLU A 83 -5.26 12.44 14.67
C GLU A 83 -5.29 10.93 14.47
N ARG A 84 -6.33 10.40 13.82
CA ARG A 84 -6.46 8.97 13.51
C ARG A 84 -6.39 8.73 12.01
N ILE A 85 -5.54 7.77 11.64
CA ILE A 85 -5.55 7.18 10.31
C ILE A 85 -6.40 5.92 10.29
N GLU A 86 -7.04 5.69 9.15
CA GLU A 86 -7.76 4.47 8.83
C GLU A 86 -7.19 3.83 7.57
N VAL A 87 -7.65 2.62 7.25
CA VAL A 87 -7.22 1.86 6.08
C VAL A 87 -8.46 1.48 5.30
N VAL A 88 -8.52 2.00 4.09
CA VAL A 88 -9.48 1.58 3.08
C VAL A 88 -8.94 0.31 2.44
N ALA A 89 -9.75 -0.73 2.42
CA ALA A 89 -9.52 -1.95 1.67
C ALA A 89 -10.51 -2.02 0.49
N PHE A 90 -10.01 -2.34 -0.69
CA PHE A 90 -10.78 -2.63 -1.88
C PHE A 90 -10.56 -4.09 -2.27
N ASP A 91 -11.61 -4.89 -2.29
CA ASP A 91 -11.56 -6.28 -2.73
C ASP A 91 -11.87 -6.37 -4.24
N ILE A 92 -10.95 -6.89 -5.05
CA ILE A 92 -11.11 -6.92 -6.51
C ILE A 92 -12.16 -7.95 -6.97
N HIS A 93 -12.45 -8.97 -6.16
CA HIS A 93 -13.33 -10.06 -6.54
C HIS A 93 -14.80 -9.68 -6.38
N THR A 94 -15.09 -8.91 -5.34
CA THR A 94 -16.41 -8.38 -5.03
C THR A 94 -16.60 -6.95 -5.53
N GLU A 95 -15.50 -6.27 -5.88
CA GLU A 95 -15.46 -4.84 -6.21
C GLU A 95 -16.07 -3.96 -5.11
N THR A 96 -15.86 -4.36 -3.84
CA THR A 96 -16.39 -3.65 -2.67
C THR A 96 -15.29 -2.97 -1.87
N PHE A 97 -15.64 -1.83 -1.29
CA PHE A 97 -14.80 -1.12 -0.34
C PHE A 97 -15.24 -1.42 1.09
N ARG A 98 -14.27 -1.51 1.99
CA ARG A 98 -14.51 -1.54 3.44
C ARG A 98 -13.42 -0.76 4.17
N LEU A 99 -13.76 -0.18 5.30
CA LEU A 99 -12.77 0.30 6.26
C LEU A 99 -12.36 -0.85 7.18
N LEU A 100 -11.07 -0.93 7.50
CA LEU A 100 -10.59 -1.87 8.51
C LEU A 100 -10.90 -1.31 9.91
N PRO A 101 -11.76 -1.97 10.72
CA PRO A 101 -12.33 -1.37 11.93
C PRO A 101 -11.35 -1.28 13.13
N LYS A 102 -10.15 -1.83 13.01
CA LYS A 102 -9.23 -2.02 14.15
C LYS A 102 -7.77 -1.88 13.76
N ILE A 103 -7.37 -0.73 13.20
CA ILE A 103 -5.94 -0.45 13.07
C ILE A 103 -5.32 -0.46 14.47
N ASN A 104 -4.15 -1.08 14.60
CA ASN A 104 -3.41 -1.08 15.85
C ASN A 104 -3.30 0.36 16.38
N PRO A 105 -3.73 0.66 17.63
CA PRO A 105 -3.69 2.02 18.18
C PRO A 105 -2.31 2.70 18.09
N ALA A 106 -1.23 1.92 18.21
CA ALA A 106 0.14 2.43 18.08
C ALA A 106 0.44 2.99 16.67
N ILE A 107 -0.30 2.52 15.66
CA ILE A 107 -0.24 2.97 14.28
C ILE A 107 -1.32 4.02 14.02
N ALA A 108 -2.55 3.79 14.50
CA ALA A 108 -3.71 4.63 14.24
C ALA A 108 -3.49 6.08 14.68
N GLY A 109 -2.83 6.32 15.83
CA GLY A 109 -2.53 7.65 16.35
C GLY A 109 -1.21 8.27 15.88
N SER A 110 -0.54 7.65 14.91
CA SER A 110 0.75 8.15 14.41
C SER A 110 0.59 8.91 13.11
N ASP A 111 1.53 9.83 12.87
CA ASP A 111 1.66 10.48 11.57
C ASP A 111 1.85 9.42 10.46
N PRO A 112 0.99 9.36 9.43
CA PRO A 112 1.12 8.41 8.34
C PRO A 112 2.48 8.52 7.64
N HIS A 113 3.18 9.66 7.67
CA HIS A 113 4.54 9.78 7.12
C HIS A 113 5.58 8.87 7.78
N HIS A 114 5.29 8.30 8.94
CA HIS A 114 6.19 7.42 9.69
C HIS A 114 5.79 5.93 9.65
N ILE A 115 4.77 5.60 8.86
CA ILE A 115 4.23 4.25 8.78
C ILE A 115 4.28 3.79 7.34
N ASP A 116 4.96 2.70 7.01
CA ASP A 116 4.92 2.14 5.66
C ASP A 116 3.95 0.95 5.59
N MET A 117 3.09 0.94 4.57
CA MET A 117 2.28 -0.21 4.21
C MET A 117 3.05 -1.11 3.23
N CYS A 118 3.03 -2.42 3.45
CA CYS A 118 3.68 -3.38 2.57
C CYS A 118 2.95 -4.73 2.57
N THR A 119 3.37 -5.61 1.67
CA THR A 119 2.84 -6.98 1.58
C THR A 119 3.93 -7.95 1.99
N LEU A 120 3.61 -8.81 2.96
CA LEU A 120 4.49 -9.90 3.39
C LEU A 120 3.70 -11.21 3.42
N ASP A 121 4.21 -12.23 2.74
CA ASP A 121 3.56 -13.54 2.63
C ASP A 121 2.10 -13.45 2.15
N ASN A 122 1.86 -12.58 1.15
CA ASN A 122 0.53 -12.29 0.62
C ASN A 122 -0.47 -11.72 1.66
N SER A 123 0.02 -11.28 2.82
CA SER A 123 -0.76 -10.60 3.85
C SER A 123 -0.38 -9.13 3.95
N LEU A 124 -1.37 -8.29 4.23
CA LEU A 124 -1.13 -6.89 4.50
C LEU A 124 -0.27 -6.74 5.75
N SER A 125 0.76 -5.91 5.67
CA SER A 125 1.65 -5.60 6.78
C SER A 125 1.90 -4.10 6.85
N MET A 126 2.14 -3.62 8.07
CA MET A 126 2.49 -2.23 8.34
C MET A 126 3.79 -2.20 9.11
N SER A 127 4.60 -1.19 8.88
CA SER A 127 5.80 -0.97 9.65
C SER A 127 5.84 0.45 10.16
N LYS A 128 6.24 0.64 11.41
CA LYS A 128 6.35 1.96 12.05
C LYS A 128 7.74 2.07 12.64
N ARG A 129 8.37 3.22 12.42
CA ARG A 129 9.60 3.57 13.14
C ARG A 129 9.21 4.33 14.41
N GLU A 130 9.61 3.80 15.56
CA GLU A 130 9.54 4.57 16.80
C GLU A 130 10.66 5.60 16.84
N LYS A 131 10.29 6.86 17.13
CA LYS A 131 11.21 8.01 17.05
C LYS A 131 12.34 7.92 18.05
N ASP A 132 12.04 7.49 19.28
CA ASP A 132 12.99 7.56 20.40
C ASP A 132 13.90 6.33 20.49
N THR A 133 13.39 5.16 20.12
CA THR A 133 14.11 3.89 20.32
C THR A 133 14.88 3.44 19.08
N MET A 134 14.68 4.09 17.93
CA MET A 134 15.23 3.66 16.65
C MET A 134 14.88 2.19 16.37
N ILE A 135 13.69 1.74 16.75
CA ILE A 135 13.17 0.41 16.44
C ILE A 135 12.12 0.53 15.33
N GLN A 136 12.23 -0.35 14.34
CA GLN A 136 11.21 -0.57 13.32
C GLN A 136 10.36 -1.77 13.74
N ASP A 137 9.14 -1.50 14.15
CA ASP A 137 8.16 -2.55 14.42
C ASP A 137 7.40 -2.89 13.13
N ILE A 138 7.06 -4.16 12.97
CA ILE A 138 6.28 -4.67 11.84
C ILE A 138 5.09 -5.45 12.37
N TRP A 139 3.91 -5.14 11.86
CA TRP A 139 2.65 -5.80 12.16
C TRP A 139 2.04 -6.40 10.91
N ARG A 140 1.31 -7.50 11.09
CA ARG A 140 0.57 -8.19 10.03
C ARG A 140 -0.91 -8.23 10.35
N LEU A 141 -1.75 -8.01 9.35
CA LEU A 141 -3.20 -8.18 9.44
C LEU A 141 -3.54 -9.67 9.49
N LYS A 142 -4.29 -10.08 10.52
CA LYS A 142 -4.84 -11.42 10.66
C LYS A 142 -6.12 -11.55 9.84
N PRO A 143 -6.22 -12.53 8.93
CA PRO A 143 -7.40 -12.71 8.08
C PRO A 143 -8.70 -13.00 8.85
N SER A 144 -8.62 -13.65 10.01
CA SER A 144 -9.79 -14.19 10.72
C SER A 144 -10.52 -13.17 11.60
N GLU A 145 -9.87 -12.07 11.97
CA GLU A 145 -10.37 -11.17 13.03
C GLU A 145 -10.27 -9.68 12.68
N ASP A 146 -9.73 -9.34 11.51
CA ASP A 146 -9.31 -7.97 11.15
C ASP A 146 -8.45 -7.30 12.26
N THR A 147 -7.71 -8.12 13.02
CA THR A 147 -6.79 -7.69 14.07
C THR A 147 -5.35 -7.68 13.57
N TRP A 148 -4.48 -6.93 14.24
CA TRP A 148 -3.06 -6.84 13.87
C TRP A 148 -2.21 -7.55 14.90
N GLU A 149 -1.26 -8.37 14.46
CA GLU A 149 -0.23 -8.94 15.32
C GLU A 149 1.14 -8.33 15.02
N LYS A 150 1.93 -8.08 16.05
CA LYS A 150 3.33 -7.69 15.87
C LYS A 150 4.13 -8.95 15.53
N ILE A 151 4.84 -8.92 14.41
CA ILE A 151 5.65 -10.07 13.94
C ILE A 151 7.15 -9.85 14.12
N PHE A 152 7.63 -8.60 14.03
CA PHE A 152 9.05 -8.27 14.19
C PHE A 152 9.24 -6.92 14.87
N SER A 153 10.37 -6.78 15.55
CA SER A 153 10.96 -5.53 16.03
C SER A 153 12.42 -5.52 15.59
N ILE A 154 12.82 -4.55 14.77
CA ILE A 154 14.15 -4.51 14.14
C ILE A 154 14.85 -3.21 14.56
N PRO A 155 16.02 -3.27 15.22
CA PRO A 155 16.83 -2.08 15.48
C PRO A 155 17.30 -1.41 14.17
N VAL A 156 17.07 -0.10 14.05
CA VAL A 156 17.41 0.73 12.88
C VAL A 156 18.92 0.87 12.69
N LEU A 157 19.73 0.64 13.71
CA LEU A 157 21.20 0.56 13.57
C LEU A 157 21.63 -0.53 12.57
N LEU A 158 20.79 -1.54 12.32
CA LEU A 158 20.99 -2.56 11.29
C LEU A 158 20.45 -2.15 9.90
N LEU A 159 19.72 -1.04 9.80
CA LEU A 159 19.01 -0.56 8.60
C LEU A 159 19.77 0.52 7.82
N GLY A 160 21.00 0.86 8.23
CA GLY A 160 21.85 1.87 7.60
C GLY A 160 22.27 1.59 6.15
N LEU A 161 21.76 0.54 5.48
CA LEU A 161 22.14 0.25 4.10
C LEU A 161 21.03 -0.08 3.09
N ARG A 162 19.84 -0.60 3.42
CA ARG A 162 18.82 -0.95 2.39
C ARG A 162 17.38 -0.94 2.92
N SER A 163 16.45 -0.42 2.12
CA SER A 163 15.00 -0.40 2.38
C SER A 163 14.47 -1.80 2.75
N VAL A 164 13.82 -1.90 3.92
CA VAL A 164 13.36 -3.11 4.63
C VAL A 164 12.59 -4.09 3.75
N ILE A 165 11.81 -3.58 2.78
CA ILE A 165 10.94 -4.38 1.90
C ILE A 165 11.74 -5.38 1.04
N ASN A 166 13.02 -5.11 0.74
CA ASN A 166 13.83 -6.03 -0.08
C ASN A 166 14.53 -7.14 0.72
N LEU A 167 14.71 -6.99 2.03
CA LEU A 167 15.47 -7.94 2.85
C LEU A 167 14.65 -9.16 3.25
N ILE A 168 13.34 -8.98 3.46
CA ILE A 168 12.46 -10.07 3.88
C ILE A 168 12.20 -11.03 2.71
N GLY A 169 12.15 -10.53 1.46
CA GLY A 169 12.09 -11.36 0.26
C GLY A 169 13.33 -12.23 0.03
N ALA A 170 14.52 -11.75 0.43
CA ALA A 170 15.79 -12.46 0.20
C ALA A 170 16.00 -13.65 1.16
N ARG A 171 15.38 -13.67 2.34
CA ARG A 171 15.52 -14.78 3.31
C ARG A 171 14.74 -16.05 2.94
N ARG A 172 13.79 -15.99 1.99
CA ARG A 172 12.99 -17.16 1.57
C ARG A 172 13.52 -17.89 0.34
N ILE A 173 14.45 -17.31 -0.39
CA ILE A 173 15.25 -18.02 -1.40
C ILE A 173 16.48 -18.48 -0.64
N GLY A 174 16.62 -19.78 -0.36
CA GLY A 174 17.71 -20.34 0.46
C GLY A 174 19.10 -20.12 -0.13
N LEU A 175 19.58 -18.87 -0.16
CA LEU A 175 20.94 -18.50 -0.46
C LEU A 175 21.69 -18.50 0.88
N SER A 176 22.55 -19.50 1.03
CA SER A 176 23.59 -19.52 2.03
C SER A 176 24.35 -18.19 2.01
N GLN A 177 24.78 -17.75 3.20
CA GLN A 177 25.49 -16.49 3.37
C GLN A 177 26.63 -16.36 2.34
N PRO A 178 26.71 -15.26 1.57
CA PRO A 178 27.85 -15.05 0.70
C PRO A 178 29.05 -14.57 1.54
N HIS A 179 30.15 -15.28 1.41
CA HIS A 179 31.50 -14.83 1.78
C HIS A 179 31.81 -13.45 1.16
N PRO A 180 32.67 -12.60 1.75
CA PRO A 180 32.79 -11.17 1.41
C PRO A 180 33.31 -10.82 0.01
N SER A 181 33.51 -11.79 -0.89
CA SER A 181 34.38 -11.61 -2.07
C SER A 181 33.70 -11.76 -3.43
N ARG A 182 32.37 -11.92 -3.54
CA ARG A 182 31.71 -12.00 -4.85
C ARG A 182 30.38 -11.24 -4.89
N PHE A 183 30.46 -9.97 -5.28
CA PHE A 183 29.30 -9.19 -5.71
C PHE A 183 28.93 -9.58 -7.15
N VAL A 184 27.79 -10.25 -7.34
CA VAL A 184 27.11 -10.26 -8.64
C VAL A 184 26.21 -9.03 -8.71
N ARG A 185 26.54 -8.15 -9.64
CA ARG A 185 25.85 -6.89 -9.91
C ARG A 185 24.50 -7.17 -10.59
N ILE A 186 23.42 -7.30 -9.83
CA ILE A 186 22.07 -7.18 -10.41
C ILE A 186 21.78 -5.68 -10.53
N ARG A 187 22.07 -5.12 -11.71
CA ARG A 187 21.61 -3.77 -12.06
C ARG A 187 20.09 -3.77 -12.11
N ARG A 188 19.47 -2.87 -11.34
CA ARG A 188 18.11 -2.40 -11.63
C ARG A 188 18.15 -1.69 -12.98
N SER A 189 17.46 -2.23 -13.97
CA SER A 189 17.00 -1.46 -15.13
C SER A 189 15.48 -1.50 -15.07
N PHE A 190 14.86 -0.34 -14.96
CA PHE A 190 13.60 0.01 -15.63
C PHE A 190 13.46 1.53 -15.49
N SER A 191 14.04 2.22 -16.46
CA SER A 191 13.76 3.61 -16.80
C SER A 191 13.35 3.62 -18.28
N HIS A 192 12.27 4.33 -18.58
CA HIS A 192 11.73 4.67 -19.90
C HIS A 192 10.94 3.56 -20.62
N ILE A 193 9.61 3.64 -20.53
CA ILE A 193 8.76 3.33 -21.68
C ILE A 193 8.62 4.65 -22.43
N ALA A 194 9.39 4.79 -23.51
CA ALA A 194 9.07 5.72 -24.57
C ALA A 194 8.02 5.05 -25.45
N ILE A 195 6.92 5.74 -25.70
CA ILE A 195 5.92 5.37 -26.70
C ILE A 195 6.54 5.71 -28.07
N PRO A 196 6.70 4.78 -29.02
CA PRO A 196 6.95 5.15 -30.39
C PRO A 196 5.61 5.60 -31.00
N GLU A 197 5.52 6.89 -31.36
CA GLU A 197 4.64 7.31 -32.45
C GLU A 197 5.16 6.69 -33.75
N VAL A 198 4.28 6.07 -34.54
CA VAL A 198 4.54 5.81 -35.95
C VAL A 198 3.27 6.15 -36.73
N TRP A 199 3.44 7.08 -37.67
CA TRP A 199 2.53 7.41 -38.76
C TRP A 199 2.59 6.32 -39.84
#